data_AF-A0A2D4YYJ8-F1
#
_entry.id   AF-A0A2D4YYJ8-F1
#
_cell.length_a   1.000
_cell.length_b   1.000
_cell.length_c   1.000
_cell.angle_alpha   90.00
_cell.angle_beta   90.00
_cell.angle_gamma   90.00
#
_symmetry.space_group_name_H-M   'P 1'
#
loop_
_entity.id
_entity.type
_entity.pdbx_description
1 polymer ?
#
loop_
_entity_poly.entity_id
_entity_poly.type
_entity_poly.pdbx_seq_one_letter_code
_entity_poly.pdbx_strand_id
1 'polypeptide(L)'
;MRPAVSNMGRHRSYSGKISKGQLRKQDGRYYAGVTNAQGRNVTYVLARLVKLAFDGPPDDPTKIDVGHLDHDKTNNVLSNLEWQTHQQNMQQAMEDPNRSQTRLPISKQVLHRLRGATTWTTYPSSMALARALGYKSNGAVSEIANGNRKHSEHEVRYVEQPDLEGEEWRVAVGYPDVRVSNKGRIEYQTGKRDCGSDLTGYKAYHSKKGFIFMHALIMQTFVGPRPDGLDIDHVNGDTHNNCLTNLRYLTRKANLENREIDHGLAAKARGKPVLATKDGVTTRFESASDAARKLGLKQGTIAYNADHEKIHGGYLFAREQQVEIEGEEWCDLTEEVLEQAKRQLRVAVGQDRRR
;
A
#
# COMPACT_ATOMS: atom_id res chain seq x y z
N MET A 1 -26.50 20.85 -2.94
CA MET A 1 -25.62 21.41 -1.89
C MET A 1 -24.19 21.42 -2.41
N ARG A 2 -23.33 22.34 -1.97
CA ARG A 2 -21.91 22.28 -2.33
C ARG A 2 -21.20 21.16 -1.54
N PRO A 3 -20.24 20.45 -2.15
CA PRO A 3 -19.41 19.53 -1.39
C PRO A 3 -18.55 20.33 -0.41
N ALA A 4 -18.30 19.76 0.77
CA ALA A 4 -17.61 20.44 1.86
C ALA A 4 -16.75 19.48 2.68
N VAL A 5 -15.80 20.02 3.43
CA VAL A 5 -15.03 19.29 4.45
C VAL A 5 -15.17 19.99 5.79
N SER A 6 -14.96 19.24 6.87
CA SER A 6 -14.98 19.78 8.22
C SER A 6 -13.59 19.82 8.86
N ASN A 7 -13.41 20.71 9.84
CA ASN A 7 -12.21 20.76 10.68
C ASN A 7 -11.97 19.44 11.45
N MET A 8 -13.01 18.61 11.63
CA MET A 8 -12.93 17.27 12.23
C MET A 8 -12.54 16.17 11.22
N GLY A 9 -12.17 16.53 9.98
CA GLY A 9 -11.76 15.58 8.97
C GLY A 9 -12.89 14.76 8.38
N ARG A 10 -14.11 15.31 8.31
CA ARG A 10 -15.25 14.72 7.58
C ARG A 10 -15.44 15.38 6.23
N HIS A 11 -16.06 14.68 5.30
CA HIS A 11 -16.41 15.13 3.95
C HIS A 11 -17.91 14.97 3.73
N ARG A 12 -18.55 16.04 3.25
CA ARG A 12 -19.94 16.10 2.82
C ARG A 12 -20.00 16.14 1.30
N SER A 13 -20.66 15.15 0.71
CA SER A 13 -20.88 15.08 -0.75
C SER A 13 -21.97 16.04 -1.23
N TYR A 14 -22.10 16.21 -2.55
CA TYR A 14 -23.18 17.00 -3.18
C TYR A 14 -24.59 16.53 -2.78
N SER A 15 -24.75 15.23 -2.51
CA SER A 15 -25.99 14.60 -2.04
C SER A 15 -26.30 14.85 -0.55
N GLY A 16 -25.45 15.58 0.17
CA GLY A 16 -25.58 15.81 1.61
C GLY A 16 -24.97 14.70 2.48
N LYS A 17 -24.55 13.57 1.92
CA LYS A 17 -23.93 12.48 2.69
C LYS A 17 -22.59 12.90 3.31
N ILE A 18 -22.50 12.82 4.64
CA ILE A 18 -21.28 13.00 5.45
C ILE A 18 -20.55 11.66 5.66
N SER A 19 -19.21 11.65 5.58
CA SER A 19 -18.35 10.48 5.82
C SER A 19 -16.89 10.89 6.05
N LYS A 20 -16.02 9.96 6.49
CA LYS A 20 -14.54 10.15 6.47
C LYS A 20 -13.91 9.83 5.10
N GLY A 21 -14.71 9.68 4.04
CA GLY A 21 -14.23 9.24 2.73
C GLY A 21 -13.88 7.74 2.68
N GLN A 22 -13.14 7.34 1.65
CA GLN A 22 -12.72 5.96 1.40
C GLN A 22 -11.25 5.76 1.78
N LEU A 23 -10.99 4.87 2.75
CA LEU A 23 -9.63 4.43 3.06
C LEU A 23 -9.06 3.58 1.91
N ARG A 24 -7.88 3.96 1.41
CA ARG A 24 -7.08 3.17 0.46
C ARG A 24 -5.99 2.40 1.19
N LYS A 25 -5.92 1.08 0.94
CA LYS A 25 -4.94 0.20 1.61
C LYS A 25 -3.49 0.42 1.15
N GLN A 26 -3.31 0.90 -0.07
CA GLN A 26 -1.98 1.04 -0.69
C GLN A 26 -1.11 2.09 0.02
N ASP A 27 -1.74 3.15 0.53
CA ASP A 27 -1.06 4.29 1.18
C ASP A 27 -1.57 4.58 2.60
N GLY A 28 -2.65 3.91 3.04
CA GLY A 28 -3.24 4.09 4.36
C GLY A 28 -4.01 5.39 4.53
N ARG A 29 -4.37 6.10 3.45
CA ARG A 29 -5.01 7.42 3.50
C ARG A 29 -6.49 7.40 3.15
N TYR A 30 -7.25 8.33 3.71
CA TYR A 30 -8.64 8.58 3.34
C TYR A 30 -8.75 9.48 2.10
N TYR A 31 -9.67 9.12 1.20
CA TYR A 31 -9.96 9.85 -0.02
C TYR A 31 -11.42 10.31 -0.09
N ALA A 32 -11.65 11.57 -0.44
CA ALA A 32 -12.97 12.12 -0.70
C ALA A 32 -13.25 12.14 -2.21
N GLY A 33 -14.38 11.58 -2.62
CA GLY A 33 -14.88 11.69 -3.99
C GLY A 33 -15.75 12.94 -4.14
N VAL A 34 -15.31 13.87 -4.98
CA VAL A 34 -15.99 15.14 -5.26
C VAL A 34 -16.40 15.16 -6.72
N THR A 35 -17.68 15.40 -6.99
CA THR A 35 -18.19 15.58 -8.36
C THR A 35 -17.93 17.02 -8.80
N ASN A 36 -17.20 17.18 -9.90
CA ASN A 36 -16.90 18.50 -10.47
C ASN A 36 -18.09 19.09 -11.24
N ALA A 37 -17.99 20.34 -11.67
CA ALA A 37 -19.01 21.02 -12.47
C ALA A 37 -19.43 20.30 -13.77
N GLN A 38 -18.59 19.40 -14.30
CA GLN A 38 -18.85 18.60 -15.50
C GLN A 38 -19.52 17.25 -15.20
N GLY A 39 -19.89 16.99 -13.95
CA GLY A 39 -20.52 15.72 -13.52
C GLY A 39 -19.54 14.56 -13.34
N ARG A 40 -18.23 14.78 -13.47
CA ARG A 40 -17.19 13.76 -13.27
C ARG A 40 -16.79 13.69 -11.80
N ASN A 41 -16.79 12.49 -11.23
CA ASN A 41 -16.28 12.27 -9.88
C ASN A 41 -14.74 12.18 -9.89
N VAL A 42 -14.10 13.01 -9.07
CA VAL A 42 -12.64 13.07 -8.88
C VAL A 42 -12.34 12.79 -7.40
N THR A 43 -11.35 11.95 -7.14
CA THR A 43 -10.95 11.60 -5.77
C THR A 43 -9.75 12.42 -5.31
N TYR A 44 -9.82 12.94 -4.09
CA TYR A 44 -8.79 13.76 -3.47
C TYR A 44 -8.36 13.16 -2.13
N VAL A 45 -7.11 13.37 -1.72
CA VAL A 45 -6.65 13.03 -0.36
C VAL A 45 -7.36 13.94 0.64
N LEU A 46 -8.02 13.35 1.63
CA LEU A 46 -8.88 14.08 2.56
C LEU A 46 -8.10 15.10 3.41
N ALA A 47 -6.95 14.70 3.97
CA ALA A 47 -6.07 15.60 4.73
C ALA A 47 -5.75 16.91 3.96
N ARG A 48 -5.43 16.78 2.68
CA ARG A 48 -5.09 17.93 1.82
C ARG A 48 -6.29 18.83 1.58
N LEU A 49 -7.49 18.26 1.36
CA LEU A 49 -8.70 19.06 1.20
C LEU A 49 -9.01 19.84 2.48
N VAL A 50 -8.89 19.21 3.65
CA VAL A 50 -9.10 19.87 4.94
C VAL A 50 -8.11 21.03 5.09
N LYS A 51 -6.80 20.78 4.91
CA LYS A 51 -5.77 21.82 5.07
C LYS A 51 -5.94 22.99 4.10
N LEU A 52 -6.21 22.71 2.82
CA LEU A 52 -6.45 23.77 1.83
C LEU A 52 -7.73 24.55 2.08
N ALA A 53 -8.80 23.91 2.57
CA ALA A 53 -10.08 24.57 2.78
C ALA A 53 -10.06 25.52 3.99
N PHE A 54 -9.30 25.18 5.04
CA PHE A 54 -9.24 25.98 6.27
C PHE A 54 -8.04 26.93 6.32
N ASP A 55 -6.86 26.47 5.90
CA ASP A 55 -5.61 27.24 6.02
C ASP A 55 -5.11 27.79 4.68
N GLY A 56 -5.72 27.38 3.56
CA GLY A 56 -5.24 27.73 2.24
C GLY A 56 -3.92 27.03 1.86
N PRO A 57 -3.33 27.42 0.71
CA PRO A 57 -2.01 26.94 0.32
C PRO A 57 -0.93 27.44 1.30
N PRO A 58 0.17 26.68 1.49
CA PRO A 58 1.26 27.12 2.34
C PRO A 58 1.92 28.39 1.79
N ASP A 59 2.34 29.28 2.68
CA ASP A 59 3.14 30.46 2.31
C ASP A 59 4.48 30.06 1.68
N ASP A 60 5.07 28.97 2.18
CA ASP A 60 6.29 28.38 1.64
C ASP A 60 5.95 27.39 0.51
N PRO A 61 6.31 27.70 -0.76
CA PRO A 61 5.99 26.85 -1.90
C PRO A 61 6.72 25.50 -1.88
N THR A 62 7.72 25.31 -1.02
CA THR A 62 8.41 24.02 -0.85
C THR A 62 7.64 23.05 0.04
N LYS A 63 6.72 23.55 0.88
CA LYS A 63 5.90 22.76 1.82
C LYS A 63 4.68 22.15 1.15
N ILE A 64 4.93 21.39 0.09
CA ILE A 64 3.87 20.88 -0.76
C ILE A 64 3.06 19.75 -0.12
N ASP A 65 3.60 18.99 0.83
CA ASP A 65 2.98 17.80 1.42
C ASP A 65 2.21 18.12 2.71
N VAL A 66 1.23 17.28 3.06
CA VAL A 66 0.51 17.36 4.35
C VAL A 66 0.97 16.22 5.25
N GLY A 67 1.45 16.57 6.44
CA GLY A 67 1.84 15.65 7.51
C GLY A 67 0.77 15.47 8.56
N HIS A 68 0.95 14.42 9.37
CA HIS A 68 0.12 14.06 10.51
C HIS A 68 1.00 14.08 11.76
N LEU A 69 0.70 14.95 12.72
CA LEU A 69 1.53 15.15 13.92
C LEU A 69 1.60 13.89 14.80
N ASP A 70 0.52 13.10 14.82
CA ASP A 70 0.42 11.83 15.56
C ASP A 70 0.90 10.61 14.77
N HIS A 71 1.43 10.80 13.56
CA HIS A 71 1.80 9.73 12.61
C HIS A 71 0.65 8.80 12.17
N ASP A 72 -0.60 9.07 12.55
CA ASP A 72 -1.79 8.35 12.10
C ASP A 72 -2.42 9.02 10.87
N LYS A 73 -2.17 8.45 9.70
CA LYS A 73 -2.70 8.91 8.41
C LYS A 73 -4.24 8.88 8.31
N THR A 74 -4.90 8.24 9.27
CA THR A 74 -6.35 8.15 9.34
C THR A 74 -6.97 9.31 10.15
N ASN A 75 -6.19 9.99 10.98
CA ASN A 75 -6.61 11.13 11.79
C ASN A 75 -6.51 12.46 11.02
N ASN A 76 -7.57 12.80 10.29
CA ASN A 76 -7.61 13.99 9.42
C ASN A 76 -8.19 15.25 10.10
N VAL A 77 -8.18 15.32 11.43
CA VAL A 77 -8.58 16.54 12.16
C VAL A 77 -7.58 17.65 11.84
N LEU A 78 -8.07 18.86 11.55
CA LEU A 78 -7.26 20.00 11.10
C LEU A 78 -6.08 20.29 12.04
N SER A 79 -6.29 20.22 13.36
CA SER A 79 -5.24 20.44 14.37
C SER A 79 -4.12 19.39 14.34
N ASN A 80 -4.37 18.22 13.74
CA ASN A 80 -3.37 17.16 13.54
C ASN A 80 -2.61 17.30 12.21
N LEU A 81 -2.96 18.27 11.36
CA LEU A 81 -2.42 18.41 10.01
C LEU A 81 -1.46 19.59 9.88
N GLU A 82 -0.31 19.36 9.26
CA GLU A 82 0.68 20.40 8.99
C GLU A 82 1.15 20.40 7.53
N TRP A 83 1.45 21.59 6.99
CA TRP A 83 2.16 21.72 5.73
C TRP A 83 3.64 21.42 5.95
N GLN A 84 4.19 20.51 5.17
CA GLN A 84 5.58 20.09 5.27
C GLN A 84 6.24 19.92 3.90
N THR A 85 7.56 20.00 3.87
CA THR A 85 8.32 19.70 2.65
C THR A 85 8.32 18.21 2.36
N HIS A 86 8.55 17.85 1.10
CA HIS A 86 8.68 16.45 0.72
C HIS A 86 9.80 15.73 1.48
N GLN A 87 10.91 16.42 1.76
CA GLN A 87 12.02 15.87 2.52
C GLN A 87 11.64 15.58 3.98
N GLN A 88 10.93 16.49 4.64
CA GLN A 88 10.42 16.28 6.00
C GLN A 88 9.45 15.10 6.06
N ASN A 89 8.54 15.01 5.08
CA ASN A 89 7.58 13.91 4.98
C ASN A 89 8.28 12.56 4.81
N MET A 90 9.33 12.50 3.98
CA MET A 90 10.15 11.30 3.82
C MET A 90 10.91 10.94 5.10
N GLN A 91 11.45 11.92 5.82
CA GLN A 91 12.18 11.71 7.06
C GLN A 91 11.27 11.17 8.17
N GLN A 92 10.11 11.81 8.39
CA GLN A 92 9.10 11.32 9.32
C GLN A 92 8.65 9.89 8.97
N ALA A 93 8.44 9.60 7.68
CA ALA A 93 8.11 8.25 7.23
C ALA A 93 9.26 7.24 7.39
N MET A 94 10.51 7.70 7.48
CA MET A 94 11.66 6.85 7.79
C MET A 94 11.75 6.52 9.28
N GLU A 95 11.33 7.45 10.13
CA GLU A 95 11.35 7.38 11.59
C GLU A 95 10.11 6.67 12.18
N ASP A 96 9.06 6.47 11.38
CA ASP A 96 7.84 5.75 11.77
C ASP A 96 8.17 4.36 12.36
N PRO A 97 7.88 4.10 13.66
CA PRO A 97 8.19 2.84 14.32
C PRO A 97 7.39 1.66 13.76
N ASN A 98 6.26 1.91 13.09
CA ASN A 98 5.46 0.89 12.40
C ASN A 98 5.95 0.62 10.97
N ARG A 99 6.99 1.33 10.51
CA ARG A 99 7.63 1.04 9.24
C ARG A 99 8.27 -0.35 9.30
N SER A 100 7.78 -1.27 8.47
CA SER A 100 8.35 -2.62 8.33
C SER A 100 9.87 -2.56 8.16
N GLN A 101 10.60 -2.88 9.23
CA GLN A 101 12.07 -2.79 9.31
C GLN A 101 12.78 -3.92 8.53
N THR A 102 12.04 -4.73 7.76
CA THR A 102 12.60 -5.91 7.09
C THR A 102 13.24 -5.63 5.73
N ARG A 103 13.50 -4.35 5.38
CA ARG A 103 14.29 -4.04 4.19
C ARG A 103 15.77 -4.23 4.48
N LEU A 104 16.28 -5.44 4.22
CA LEU A 104 17.72 -5.64 4.01
C LEU A 104 18.25 -4.59 3.03
N PRO A 105 19.45 -4.02 3.25
CA PRO A 105 19.97 -2.91 2.45
C PRO A 105 19.96 -3.24 0.95
N ILE A 106 19.28 -2.38 0.18
CA ILE A 106 18.96 -2.57 -1.24
C ILE A 106 20.20 -2.52 -2.15
N SER A 107 21.26 -1.82 -1.74
CA SER A 107 22.45 -1.63 -2.58
C SER A 107 23.49 -2.72 -2.32
N LYS A 108 23.56 -3.69 -3.24
CA LYS A 108 24.57 -4.76 -3.20
C LYS A 108 25.94 -4.20 -3.56
N GLN A 109 26.94 -4.48 -2.72
CA GLN A 109 28.32 -4.16 -3.02
C GLN A 109 28.80 -4.93 -4.26
N VAL A 110 29.72 -4.31 -5.01
CA VAL A 110 30.34 -4.92 -6.18
C VAL A 110 31.84 -4.88 -6.07
N LEU A 111 32.49 -5.95 -6.51
CA LEU A 111 33.93 -6.03 -6.74
C LEU A 111 34.20 -5.64 -8.18
N HIS A 112 35.22 -4.83 -8.41
CA HIS A 112 35.66 -4.39 -9.74
C HIS A 112 37.16 -4.55 -9.90
N ARG A 113 37.58 -4.88 -11.12
CA ARG A 113 38.96 -4.76 -11.58
C ARG A 113 39.01 -4.56 -13.09
N LEU A 114 40.16 -4.12 -13.60
CA LEU A 114 40.45 -4.20 -15.04
C LEU A 114 40.79 -5.64 -15.42
N ARG A 115 40.42 -6.05 -16.63
CA ARG A 115 40.72 -7.38 -17.15
C ARG A 115 42.24 -7.58 -17.16
N GLY A 116 42.69 -8.65 -16.49
CA GLY A 116 44.12 -8.95 -16.33
C GLY A 116 44.76 -8.37 -15.07
N ALA A 117 44.07 -7.50 -14.33
CA ALA A 117 44.51 -7.07 -13.01
C ALA A 117 44.30 -8.19 -11.98
N THR A 118 45.17 -8.24 -10.98
CA THR A 118 45.12 -9.26 -9.92
C THR A 118 44.26 -8.83 -8.73
N THR A 119 44.19 -7.53 -8.45
CA THR A 119 43.50 -6.96 -7.29
C THR A 119 42.05 -6.57 -7.61
N TRP A 120 41.16 -6.82 -6.65
CA TRP A 120 39.75 -6.40 -6.70
C TRP A 120 39.52 -5.21 -5.78
N THR A 121 38.76 -4.23 -6.25
CA THR A 121 38.32 -3.07 -5.47
C THR A 121 36.84 -3.19 -5.16
N THR A 122 36.47 -3.00 -3.90
CA THR A 122 35.07 -3.06 -3.45
C THR A 122 34.41 -1.69 -3.56
N TYR A 123 33.20 -1.66 -4.13
CA TYR A 123 32.35 -0.49 -4.22
C TYR A 123 31.04 -0.73 -3.46
N PRO A 124 30.48 0.30 -2.79
CA PRO A 124 29.29 0.13 -1.97
C PRO A 124 28.03 -0.20 -2.79
N SER A 125 28.03 0.04 -4.11
CA SER A 125 26.94 -0.36 -5.00
C SER A 125 27.35 -0.40 -6.46
N SER A 126 26.57 -1.09 -7.31
CA SER A 126 26.72 -1.01 -8.76
C SER A 126 26.63 0.42 -9.30
N MET A 127 25.87 1.30 -8.64
CA MET A 127 25.76 2.72 -9.01
C MET A 127 27.00 3.52 -8.61
N ALA A 128 27.62 3.20 -7.47
CA ALA A 128 28.87 3.82 -7.05
C ALA A 128 30.00 3.48 -8.04
N LEU A 129 30.09 2.22 -8.46
CA LEU A 129 31.02 1.80 -9.51
C LEU A 129 30.68 2.47 -10.85
N ALA A 130 29.40 2.53 -11.23
CA ALA A 130 28.98 3.16 -12.48
C ALA A 130 29.43 4.63 -12.55
N ARG A 131 29.26 5.38 -11.46
CA ARG A 131 29.74 6.77 -11.36
C ARG A 131 31.26 6.85 -11.45
N ALA A 132 31.99 5.97 -10.77
CA ALA A 132 33.45 5.92 -10.83
C ALA A 132 33.98 5.63 -12.25
N LEU A 133 33.23 4.86 -13.05
CA LEU A 133 33.53 4.55 -14.44
C LEU A 133 32.94 5.55 -15.45
N GLY A 134 32.27 6.62 -14.99
CA GLY A 134 31.66 7.63 -15.87
C GLY A 134 30.36 7.20 -16.58
N TYR A 135 29.73 6.11 -16.14
CA TYR A 135 28.43 5.68 -16.68
C TYR A 135 27.27 6.50 -16.10
N LYS A 136 26.28 6.80 -16.96
CA LYS A 136 25.06 7.54 -16.58
C LYS A 136 24.09 6.72 -15.72
N SER A 137 24.18 5.39 -15.75
CA SER A 137 23.35 4.47 -14.97
C SER A 137 24.12 3.20 -14.60
N ASN A 138 23.60 2.44 -13.65
CA ASN A 138 24.19 1.17 -13.22
C ASN A 138 23.98 0.00 -14.20
N GLY A 139 23.31 0.24 -15.34
CA GLY A 139 22.94 -0.81 -16.30
C GLY A 139 24.15 -1.54 -16.85
N ALA A 140 25.16 -0.81 -17.34
CA ALA A 140 26.39 -1.39 -17.87
C ALA A 140 27.13 -2.24 -16.81
N VAL A 141 27.23 -1.73 -15.58
CA VAL A 141 27.83 -2.47 -14.45
C VAL A 141 27.07 -3.75 -14.16
N SER A 142 25.74 -3.69 -14.16
CA SER A 142 24.88 -4.86 -13.92
C SER A 142 25.01 -5.89 -15.03
N GLU A 143 25.07 -5.47 -16.29
CA GLU A 143 25.29 -6.35 -17.45
C GLU A 143 26.64 -7.08 -17.37
N ILE A 144 27.71 -6.37 -16.98
CA ILE A 144 29.04 -6.97 -16.78
C ILE A 144 28.99 -7.97 -15.63
N ALA A 145 28.44 -7.57 -14.48
CA ALA A 145 28.34 -8.42 -13.29
C ALA A 145 27.47 -9.68 -13.51
N ASN A 146 26.46 -9.59 -14.37
CA ASN A 146 25.61 -10.72 -14.74
C ASN A 146 26.20 -11.56 -15.89
N GLY A 147 27.36 -11.20 -16.43
CA GLY A 147 27.99 -11.92 -17.55
C GLY A 147 27.36 -11.68 -18.93
N ASN A 148 26.43 -10.73 -19.04
CA ASN A 148 25.74 -10.39 -20.28
C ASN A 148 26.61 -9.54 -21.23
N ARG A 149 27.64 -8.86 -20.70
CA ARG A 149 28.59 -8.04 -21.48
C ARG A 149 29.98 -8.69 -21.52
N LYS A 150 30.17 -9.64 -22.44
CA LYS A 150 31.36 -10.51 -22.51
C LYS A 150 32.68 -9.82 -22.89
N HIS A 151 32.61 -8.74 -23.68
CA HIS A 151 33.79 -8.03 -24.21
C HIS A 151 34.16 -6.75 -23.43
N SER A 152 33.75 -6.62 -22.17
CA SER A 152 34.17 -5.46 -21.37
C SER A 152 35.64 -5.57 -20.94
N GLU A 153 36.34 -4.44 -20.94
CA GLU A 153 37.65 -4.27 -20.29
C GLU A 153 37.57 -4.35 -18.76
N HIS A 154 36.36 -4.25 -18.20
CA HIS A 154 36.10 -4.37 -16.77
C HIS A 154 35.61 -5.78 -16.42
N GLU A 155 36.06 -6.27 -15.29
CA GLU A 155 35.47 -7.43 -14.62
C GLU A 155 34.74 -6.95 -13.37
N VAL A 156 33.47 -7.34 -13.24
CA VAL A 156 32.62 -6.98 -12.11
C VAL A 156 32.01 -8.23 -11.54
N ARG A 157 31.96 -8.34 -10.21
CA ARG A 157 31.23 -9.39 -9.49
C ARG A 157 30.44 -8.78 -8.35
N TYR A 158 29.34 -9.39 -7.96
CA TYR A 158 28.69 -9.02 -6.71
C TYR A 158 29.51 -9.58 -5.54
N VAL A 159 29.63 -8.83 -4.45
CA VAL A 159 30.20 -9.37 -3.21
C VAL A 159 29.30 -10.50 -2.74
N GLU A 160 29.90 -11.63 -2.35
CA GLU A 160 29.18 -12.76 -1.77
C GLU A 160 28.45 -12.30 -0.51
N GLN A 161 27.15 -12.58 -0.44
CA GLN A 161 26.35 -12.27 0.74
C GLN A 161 26.35 -13.49 1.65
N PRO A 162 26.69 -13.35 2.94
CA PRO A 162 26.66 -14.47 3.86
C PRO A 162 25.24 -15.06 3.95
N ASP A 163 25.18 -16.32 4.38
CA ASP A 163 23.94 -16.95 4.78
C ASP A 163 23.39 -16.29 6.04
N LEU A 164 22.07 -16.15 6.11
CA LEU A 164 21.38 -15.72 7.32
C LEU A 164 21.28 -16.89 8.29
N GLU A 165 21.11 -16.59 9.57
CA GLU A 165 20.94 -17.63 10.59
C GLU A 165 19.71 -18.51 10.29
N GLY A 166 19.94 -19.83 10.26
CA GLY A 166 18.92 -20.83 9.92
C GLY A 166 18.42 -20.74 8.48
N GLU A 167 19.21 -20.17 7.56
CA GLU A 167 18.87 -20.14 6.15
C GLU A 167 19.19 -21.44 5.44
N GLU A 168 18.17 -22.01 4.81
CA GLU A 168 18.27 -23.20 3.98
C GLU A 168 18.08 -22.82 2.53
N TRP A 169 18.93 -23.32 1.65
CA TRP A 169 18.90 -23.07 0.21
C TRP A 169 18.59 -24.34 -0.58
N ARG A 170 17.55 -24.31 -1.41
CA ARG A 170 17.14 -25.43 -2.28
C ARG A 170 17.10 -25.02 -3.75
N VAL A 171 17.34 -25.96 -4.66
CA VAL A 171 17.14 -25.74 -6.10
C VAL A 171 15.67 -25.45 -6.34
N ALA A 172 15.37 -24.37 -7.07
CA ALA A 172 14.02 -23.93 -7.25
C ALA A 172 13.26 -24.88 -8.20
N VAL A 173 12.09 -25.36 -7.78
CA VAL A 173 11.32 -26.35 -8.54
C VAL A 173 10.87 -25.76 -9.88
N GLY A 174 11.23 -26.42 -10.99
CA GLY A 174 10.95 -25.95 -12.35
C GLY A 174 11.96 -24.96 -12.93
N TYR A 175 12.92 -24.48 -12.11
CA TYR A 175 13.95 -23.50 -12.47
C TYR A 175 15.31 -23.95 -11.91
N PRO A 176 15.95 -24.98 -12.50
CA PRO A 176 17.17 -25.60 -11.97
C PRO A 176 18.41 -24.70 -12.04
N ASP A 177 18.32 -23.57 -12.73
CA ASP A 177 19.36 -22.55 -12.85
C ASP A 177 19.41 -21.59 -11.65
N VAL A 178 18.47 -21.69 -10.72
CA VAL A 178 18.43 -20.84 -9.52
C VAL A 178 18.14 -21.65 -8.27
N ARG A 179 18.60 -21.14 -7.13
CA ARG A 179 18.25 -21.65 -5.80
C ARG A 179 17.41 -20.61 -5.06
N VAL A 180 16.50 -21.05 -4.21
CA VAL A 180 15.73 -20.18 -3.32
C VAL A 180 15.94 -20.56 -1.88
N SER A 181 15.83 -19.59 -0.98
CA SER A 181 15.98 -19.81 0.46
C SER A 181 14.67 -19.74 1.23
N ASN A 182 14.62 -20.43 2.37
CA ASN A 182 13.51 -20.32 3.33
C ASN A 182 13.38 -18.90 3.93
N LYS A 183 14.36 -18.01 3.74
CA LYS A 183 14.32 -16.58 4.14
C LYS A 183 13.83 -15.66 3.02
N GLY A 184 13.34 -16.20 1.92
CA GLY A 184 12.78 -15.38 0.84
C GLY A 184 13.79 -14.88 -0.19
N ARG A 185 15.03 -15.42 -0.20
CA ARG A 185 16.07 -15.03 -1.16
C ARG A 185 16.11 -15.97 -2.37
N ILE A 186 16.67 -15.48 -3.47
CA ILE A 186 17.00 -16.21 -4.69
C ILE A 186 18.50 -16.03 -5.01
N GLU A 187 19.16 -17.13 -5.38
CA GLU A 187 20.55 -17.21 -5.79
C GLU A 187 20.62 -17.64 -7.27
N TYR A 188 21.32 -16.85 -8.08
CA TYR A 188 21.55 -17.12 -9.49
C TYR A 188 22.87 -17.86 -9.69
N GLN A 189 23.07 -18.51 -10.84
CA GLN A 189 24.34 -19.19 -11.19
C GLN A 189 25.58 -18.28 -11.11
N THR A 190 25.39 -16.96 -11.20
CA THR A 190 26.46 -15.96 -11.05
C THR A 190 26.88 -15.71 -9.60
N GLY A 191 26.26 -16.39 -8.62
CA GLY A 191 26.45 -16.15 -7.18
C GLY A 191 25.69 -14.92 -6.65
N LYS A 192 24.99 -14.19 -7.52
CA LYS A 192 24.14 -13.08 -7.12
C LYS A 192 23.01 -13.58 -6.21
N ARG A 193 22.74 -12.89 -5.11
CA ARG A 193 21.60 -13.16 -4.19
C ARG A 193 20.70 -11.93 -4.05
N ASP A 194 19.37 -12.03 -4.20
CA ASP A 194 18.37 -10.99 -3.87
C ASP A 194 17.01 -11.58 -3.45
N CYS A 195 15.97 -10.74 -3.33
CA CYS A 195 14.60 -11.11 -3.00
C CYS A 195 13.63 -10.95 -4.20
N GLY A 196 14.15 -10.95 -5.44
CA GLY A 196 13.35 -10.70 -6.65
C GLY A 196 13.01 -9.23 -6.91
N SER A 197 12.40 -8.97 -8.06
CA SER A 197 11.95 -7.63 -8.50
C SER A 197 10.48 -7.39 -8.19
N ASP A 198 10.08 -6.13 -8.04
CA ASP A 198 8.68 -5.76 -7.82
C ASP A 198 7.85 -5.91 -9.10
N LEU A 199 6.74 -6.65 -8.99
CA LEU A 199 5.73 -6.83 -10.03
C LEU A 199 4.34 -6.81 -9.39
N THR A 200 3.54 -5.81 -9.76
CA THR A 200 2.15 -5.62 -9.29
C THR A 200 1.98 -5.70 -7.76
N GLY A 201 2.97 -5.20 -7.00
CA GLY A 201 2.97 -5.20 -5.54
C GLY A 201 3.46 -6.50 -4.88
N TYR A 202 4.00 -7.44 -5.65
CA TYR A 202 4.63 -8.67 -5.17
C TYR A 202 6.04 -8.79 -5.70
N LYS A 203 6.90 -9.56 -5.01
CA LYS A 203 8.20 -9.93 -5.55
C LYS A 203 8.08 -11.06 -6.58
N ALA A 204 8.81 -10.95 -7.67
CA ALA A 204 8.86 -11.93 -8.75
C ALA A 204 10.29 -12.23 -9.19
N TYR A 205 10.49 -13.48 -9.61
CA TYR A 205 11.66 -13.92 -10.37
C TYR A 205 11.30 -13.96 -11.86
N HIS A 206 12.14 -13.34 -12.69
CA HIS A 206 11.98 -13.32 -14.13
C HIS A 206 12.95 -14.30 -14.78
N SER A 207 12.40 -15.23 -15.56
CA SER A 207 13.13 -16.23 -16.33
C SER A 207 12.85 -16.07 -17.83
N LYS A 208 13.54 -16.87 -18.66
CA LYS A 208 13.23 -16.95 -20.10
C LYS A 208 11.83 -17.48 -20.39
N LYS A 209 11.19 -18.20 -19.45
CA LYS A 209 9.84 -18.77 -19.59
C LYS A 209 8.73 -17.81 -19.13
N GLY A 210 9.08 -16.59 -18.74
CA GLY A 210 8.18 -15.65 -18.06
C GLY A 210 8.57 -15.46 -16.60
N PHE A 211 7.65 -14.94 -15.79
CA PHE A 211 7.89 -14.67 -14.37
C PHE A 211 7.16 -15.67 -13.47
N ILE A 212 7.67 -15.84 -12.26
CA ILE A 212 6.99 -16.52 -11.16
C ILE A 212 7.11 -15.67 -9.90
N PHE A 213 6.03 -15.56 -9.12
CA PHE A 213 6.09 -14.83 -7.85
C PHE A 213 6.98 -15.56 -6.83
N MET A 214 7.75 -14.80 -6.06
CA MET A 214 8.67 -15.35 -5.06
C MET A 214 7.94 -16.21 -4.03
N HIS A 215 6.80 -15.76 -3.50
CA HIS A 215 6.00 -16.54 -2.56
C HIS A 215 5.58 -17.90 -3.15
N ALA A 216 5.22 -17.94 -4.43
CA ALA A 216 4.83 -19.18 -5.12
C ALA A 216 6.02 -20.11 -5.33
N LEU A 217 7.16 -19.55 -5.81
CA LEU A 217 8.37 -20.31 -6.05
C LEU A 217 8.91 -20.94 -4.75
N ILE A 218 8.88 -20.20 -3.65
CA ILE A 218 9.36 -20.67 -2.33
C ILE A 218 8.41 -21.74 -1.77
N MET A 219 7.10 -21.49 -1.75
CA MET A 219 6.12 -22.47 -1.27
C MET A 219 6.21 -23.77 -2.09
N GLN A 220 6.31 -23.66 -3.41
CA GLN A 220 6.47 -24.83 -4.28
C GLN A 220 7.76 -25.62 -3.98
N THR A 221 8.85 -24.93 -3.64
CA THR A 221 10.16 -25.55 -3.41
C THR A 221 10.31 -26.17 -2.01
N PHE A 222 9.75 -25.53 -0.99
CA PHE A 222 9.91 -25.98 0.40
C PHE A 222 8.75 -26.81 0.94
N VAL A 223 7.53 -26.54 0.47
CA VAL A 223 6.29 -27.19 0.95
C VAL A 223 5.77 -28.19 -0.08
N GLY A 224 5.79 -27.84 -1.36
CA GLY A 224 5.31 -28.69 -2.45
C GLY A 224 4.27 -28.00 -3.33
N PRO A 225 3.67 -28.70 -4.30
CA PRO A 225 2.70 -28.10 -5.21
C PRO A 225 1.50 -27.53 -4.44
N ARG A 226 0.99 -26.39 -4.92
CA ARG A 226 -0.20 -25.76 -4.35
C ARG A 226 -1.40 -26.71 -4.49
N PRO A 227 -2.03 -27.14 -3.39
CA PRO A 227 -3.19 -28.02 -3.49
C PRO A 227 -4.41 -27.27 -4.07
N ASP A 228 -5.34 -28.03 -4.65
CA ASP A 228 -6.50 -27.46 -5.32
C ASP A 228 -7.40 -26.68 -4.35
N GLY A 229 -7.86 -25.50 -4.80
CA GLY A 229 -8.74 -24.63 -4.02
C GLY A 229 -8.05 -23.78 -2.94
N LEU A 230 -6.72 -23.88 -2.77
CA LEU A 230 -5.95 -22.99 -1.89
C LEU A 230 -5.22 -21.89 -2.68
N ASP A 231 -5.08 -20.73 -2.07
CA ASP A 231 -4.20 -19.64 -2.49
C ASP A 231 -3.06 -19.47 -1.46
N ILE A 232 -2.03 -18.71 -1.81
CA ILE A 232 -0.91 -18.42 -0.91
C ILE A 232 -1.23 -17.13 -0.15
N ASP A 233 -1.08 -17.18 1.17
CA ASP A 233 -1.33 -16.08 2.10
C ASP A 233 -0.01 -15.65 2.77
N HIS A 234 0.14 -14.34 2.97
CA HIS A 234 1.20 -13.74 3.75
C HIS A 234 0.65 -13.49 5.16
N VAL A 235 1.15 -14.23 6.16
CA VAL A 235 0.61 -14.23 7.53
C VAL A 235 0.54 -12.81 8.12
N ASN A 236 1.57 -12.00 7.86
CA ASN A 236 1.65 -10.61 8.32
C ASN A 236 1.03 -9.58 7.34
N GLY A 237 0.44 -10.01 6.23
CA GLY A 237 -0.12 -9.14 5.19
C GLY A 237 0.91 -8.41 4.29
N ASP A 238 2.20 -8.51 4.57
CA ASP A 238 3.27 -7.90 3.77
C ASP A 238 3.69 -8.82 2.62
N THR A 239 3.24 -8.47 1.41
CA THR A 239 3.51 -9.20 0.16
C THR A 239 4.98 -9.22 -0.28
N HIS A 240 5.83 -8.42 0.36
CA HIS A 240 7.27 -8.38 0.09
C HIS A 240 8.05 -9.27 1.06
N ASN A 241 7.46 -9.65 2.20
CA ASN A 241 8.06 -10.59 3.14
C ASN A 241 7.81 -12.05 2.71
N ASN A 242 8.68 -12.56 1.87
CA ASN A 242 8.58 -13.94 1.35
C ASN A 242 9.32 -14.98 2.19
N CYS A 243 9.63 -14.69 3.46
CA CYS A 243 10.14 -15.73 4.37
C CYS A 243 9.14 -16.88 4.44
N LEU A 244 9.61 -18.13 4.39
CA LEU A 244 8.75 -19.31 4.41
C LEU A 244 7.83 -19.34 5.63
N THR A 245 8.31 -18.89 6.79
CA THR A 245 7.53 -18.77 8.03
C THR A 245 6.38 -17.76 7.93
N ASN A 246 6.44 -16.83 6.99
CA ASN A 246 5.39 -15.85 6.70
C ASN A 246 4.43 -16.31 5.59
N LEU A 247 4.62 -17.49 5.01
CA LEU A 247 3.80 -18.00 3.91
C LEU A 247 3.01 -19.23 4.35
N ARG A 248 1.76 -19.32 3.89
CA ARG A 248 0.93 -20.52 4.09
C ARG A 248 -0.04 -20.73 2.93
N TYR A 249 -0.46 -21.97 2.72
CA TYR A 249 -1.61 -22.26 1.86
C TYR A 249 -2.89 -22.06 2.65
N LEU A 250 -3.83 -21.33 2.07
CA LEU A 250 -5.09 -20.98 2.71
C LEU A 250 -6.23 -21.08 1.70
N THR A 251 -7.39 -21.61 2.11
CA THR A 251 -8.57 -21.62 1.24
C THR A 251 -9.06 -20.20 1.00
N ARG A 252 -9.72 -19.95 -0.14
CA ARG A 252 -10.30 -18.62 -0.41
C ARG A 252 -11.28 -18.17 0.68
N LYS A 253 -12.05 -19.09 1.24
CA LYS A 253 -12.98 -18.82 2.34
C LYS A 253 -12.23 -18.38 3.61
N ALA A 254 -11.22 -19.13 4.02
CA ALA A 254 -10.39 -18.76 5.18
C ALA A 254 -9.58 -17.47 4.92
N ASN A 255 -9.19 -17.19 3.67
CA ASN A 255 -8.54 -15.93 3.31
C ASN A 255 -9.50 -14.75 3.45
N LEU A 256 -10.76 -14.91 3.03
CA LEU A 256 -11.79 -13.90 3.24
C LEU A 256 -12.11 -13.72 4.73
N GLU A 257 -12.16 -14.79 5.53
CA GLU A 257 -12.39 -14.74 6.97
C GLU A 257 -11.22 -14.09 7.74
N ASN A 258 -9.96 -14.43 7.41
CA ASN A 258 -8.78 -13.76 7.97
C ASN A 258 -8.71 -12.29 7.55
N ARG A 259 -9.07 -12.02 6.29
CA ARG A 259 -9.27 -10.66 5.79
C ARG A 259 -10.39 -9.96 6.54
N GLU A 260 -11.45 -10.61 7.00
CA GLU A 260 -12.53 -10.00 7.78
C GLU A 260 -12.12 -9.64 9.21
N ILE A 261 -11.15 -10.33 9.81
CA ILE A 261 -10.56 -9.93 11.10
C ILE A 261 -9.73 -8.65 10.93
N ASP A 262 -8.91 -8.60 9.88
CA ASP A 262 -8.04 -7.45 9.54
C ASP A 262 -8.83 -6.27 8.92
N HIS A 263 -9.88 -6.58 8.14
CA HIS A 263 -10.92 -5.65 7.69
C HIS A 263 -11.94 -5.35 8.78
N GLY A 264 -11.96 -6.02 9.92
CA GLY A 264 -12.91 -5.74 11.00
C GLY A 264 -12.80 -4.28 11.42
N LEU A 265 -11.58 -3.72 11.37
CA LEU A 265 -11.30 -2.30 11.61
C LEU A 265 -11.73 -1.40 10.44
N ALA A 266 -11.61 -1.85 9.18
CA ALA A 266 -11.96 -1.08 7.98
C ALA A 266 -13.45 -1.17 7.57
N ALA A 267 -14.13 -2.27 7.88
CA ALA A 267 -15.56 -2.48 7.69
C ALA A 267 -16.37 -1.75 8.78
N LYS A 268 -15.86 -1.73 10.02
CA LYS A 268 -16.34 -0.81 11.08
C LYS A 268 -16.34 0.65 10.62
N ALA A 269 -15.39 1.06 9.78
CA ALA A 269 -15.32 2.42 9.23
C ALA A 269 -16.23 2.68 8.00
N ARG A 270 -16.77 1.64 7.34
CA ARG A 270 -17.58 1.75 6.10
C ARG A 270 -19.07 1.45 6.27
N GLY A 271 -19.44 0.73 7.33
CA GLY A 271 -20.84 0.44 7.64
C GLY A 271 -21.61 1.71 7.96
N LYS A 272 -22.73 1.97 7.26
CA LYS A 272 -23.74 2.91 7.77
C LYS A 272 -24.46 2.18 8.91
N PRO A 273 -24.34 2.61 10.17
CA PRO A 273 -25.02 1.95 11.27
C PRO A 273 -26.53 1.93 11.04
N VAL A 274 -27.17 0.87 11.52
CA VAL A 274 -28.62 0.68 11.41
C VAL A 274 -29.17 0.44 12.81
N LEU A 275 -30.25 1.14 13.12
CA LEU A 275 -31.06 0.90 14.31
C LEU A 275 -32.22 0.00 13.90
N ALA A 276 -32.49 -1.04 14.68
CA ALA A 276 -33.68 -1.88 14.52
C ALA A 276 -34.49 -1.84 15.81
N THR A 277 -35.72 -1.35 15.74
CA THR A 277 -36.63 -1.24 16.88
C THR A 277 -37.73 -2.29 16.77
N LYS A 278 -37.90 -3.10 17.81
CA LYS A 278 -39.00 -4.07 17.93
C LYS A 278 -39.52 -4.06 19.37
N ASP A 279 -40.84 -4.00 19.53
CA ASP A 279 -41.50 -3.99 20.84
C ASP A 279 -40.94 -2.91 21.79
N GLY A 280 -40.59 -1.74 21.25
CA GLY A 280 -40.01 -0.62 21.99
C GLY A 280 -38.51 -0.74 22.29
N VAL A 281 -37.87 -1.87 21.98
CA VAL A 281 -36.43 -2.09 22.19
C VAL A 281 -35.67 -1.78 20.90
N THR A 282 -34.77 -0.79 20.97
CA THR A 282 -33.91 -0.39 19.85
C THR A 282 -32.53 -1.03 19.98
N THR A 283 -32.13 -1.81 18.98
CA THR A 283 -30.78 -2.40 18.90
C THR A 283 -29.97 -1.73 17.80
N ARG A 284 -28.73 -1.33 18.12
CA ARG A 284 -27.78 -0.76 17.18
C ARG A 284 -26.94 -1.86 16.53
N PHE A 285 -26.83 -1.81 15.20
CA PHE A 285 -25.97 -2.67 14.40
C PHE A 285 -24.91 -1.84 13.69
N GLU A 286 -23.70 -2.39 13.58
CA GLU A 286 -22.57 -1.69 12.94
C GLU A 286 -22.80 -1.47 11.43
N SER A 287 -23.67 -2.29 10.81
CA SER A 287 -24.09 -2.11 9.42
C SER A 287 -25.38 -2.87 9.10
N ALA A 288 -25.97 -2.60 7.93
CA ALA A 288 -27.07 -3.41 7.39
C ALA A 288 -26.68 -4.89 7.19
N SER A 289 -25.39 -5.18 6.92
CA SER A 289 -24.89 -6.56 6.80
C SER A 289 -24.81 -7.25 8.15
N ASP A 290 -24.38 -6.53 9.19
CA ASP A 290 -24.36 -7.04 10.57
C ASP A 290 -25.80 -7.32 11.06
N ALA A 291 -26.72 -6.38 10.81
CA ALA A 291 -28.14 -6.56 11.09
C ALA A 291 -28.73 -7.76 10.33
N ALA A 292 -28.45 -7.90 9.04
CA ALA A 292 -28.93 -9.00 8.21
C ALA A 292 -28.52 -10.36 8.77
N ARG A 293 -27.23 -10.49 9.14
CA ARG A 293 -26.68 -11.71 9.71
C ARG A 293 -27.29 -12.07 11.05
N LYS A 294 -27.46 -11.08 11.95
CA LYS A 294 -28.00 -11.31 13.31
C LYS A 294 -29.51 -11.48 13.34
N LEU A 295 -30.24 -10.84 12.42
CA LEU A 295 -31.71 -10.88 12.36
C LEU A 295 -32.25 -11.90 11.35
N GLY A 296 -31.40 -12.53 10.54
CA GLY A 296 -31.81 -13.49 9.52
C GLY A 296 -32.58 -12.87 8.34
N LEU A 297 -32.30 -11.60 8.03
CA LEU A 297 -33.01 -10.82 7.00
C LEU A 297 -32.10 -10.49 5.81
N LYS A 298 -32.70 -10.05 4.69
CA LYS A 298 -31.92 -9.64 3.51
C LYS A 298 -31.28 -8.26 3.72
N GLN A 299 -29.96 -8.19 3.56
CA GLN A 299 -29.16 -6.97 3.74
C GLN A 299 -29.66 -5.77 2.90
N GLY A 300 -29.97 -5.98 1.62
CA GLY A 300 -30.46 -4.91 0.74
C GLY A 300 -31.80 -4.34 1.20
N THR A 301 -32.69 -5.21 1.70
CA THR A 301 -34.00 -4.82 2.25
C THR A 301 -33.84 -4.01 3.54
N ILE A 302 -32.95 -4.43 4.44
CA ILE A 302 -32.63 -3.66 5.65
C ILE A 302 -32.05 -2.29 5.29
N ALA A 303 -31.10 -2.23 4.35
CA ALA A 303 -30.49 -0.96 3.96
C ALA A 303 -31.53 0.02 3.39
N TYR A 304 -32.40 -0.45 2.50
CA TYR A 304 -33.49 0.35 1.95
C TYR A 304 -34.45 0.83 3.04
N ASN A 305 -34.90 -0.07 3.92
CA ASN A 305 -35.85 0.28 4.97
C ASN A 305 -35.23 1.21 6.02
N ALA A 306 -33.94 1.08 6.31
CA ALA A 306 -33.23 2.01 7.19
C ALA A 306 -33.13 3.42 6.61
N ASP A 307 -32.95 3.56 5.28
CA ASP A 307 -32.92 4.86 4.59
C ASP A 307 -34.31 5.52 4.50
N HIS A 308 -35.41 4.78 4.70
CA HIS A 308 -36.80 5.25 4.53
C HIS A 308 -37.67 5.06 5.78
N GLU A 309 -37.08 4.66 6.90
CA GLU A 309 -37.76 4.45 8.18
C GLU A 309 -38.97 3.49 8.09
N LYS A 310 -38.76 2.31 7.49
CA LYS A 310 -39.82 1.32 7.23
C LYS A 310 -39.69 0.08 8.10
N ILE A 311 -40.83 -0.57 8.33
CA ILE A 311 -40.94 -1.83 9.06
C ILE A 311 -40.70 -3.03 8.13
N HIS A 312 -39.87 -3.98 8.56
CA HIS A 312 -39.69 -5.27 7.89
C HIS A 312 -39.28 -6.36 8.88
N GLY A 313 -39.83 -7.56 8.72
CA GLY A 313 -39.53 -8.68 9.62
C GLY A 313 -39.90 -8.42 11.10
N GLY A 314 -40.84 -7.50 11.36
CA GLY A 314 -41.21 -7.08 12.72
C GLY A 314 -40.28 -6.04 13.35
N TYR A 315 -39.33 -5.48 12.60
CA TYR A 315 -38.42 -4.43 13.06
C TYR A 315 -38.66 -3.14 12.26
N LEU A 316 -38.77 -2.00 12.94
CA LEU A 316 -38.61 -0.68 12.34
C LEU A 316 -37.12 -0.41 12.15
N PHE A 317 -36.69 -0.21 10.91
CA PHE A 317 -35.30 0.11 10.61
C PHE A 317 -35.12 1.61 10.40
N ALA A 318 -34.12 2.19 11.03
CA ALA A 318 -33.73 3.58 10.83
C ALA A 318 -32.21 3.71 10.70
N ARG A 319 -31.74 4.80 10.08
CA ARG A 319 -30.33 5.19 10.17
C ARG A 319 -30.06 5.78 11.55
N GLU A 320 -28.89 5.47 12.10
CA GLU A 320 -28.37 6.23 13.22
C GLU A 320 -28.20 7.69 12.76
N GLN A 321 -28.88 8.62 13.44
CA GLN A 321 -28.76 10.04 13.15
C GLN A 321 -27.30 10.46 13.26
N GLN A 322 -26.87 11.32 12.34
CA GLN A 322 -25.49 11.77 12.32
C GLN A 322 -25.23 12.62 13.56
N VAL A 323 -24.27 12.20 14.38
CA VAL A 323 -23.86 12.92 15.58
C VAL A 323 -23.28 14.27 15.15
N GLU A 324 -23.94 15.34 15.59
CA GLU A 324 -23.37 16.69 15.61
C GLU A 324 -22.16 16.65 16.54
N ILE A 325 -21.00 17.06 16.01
CA ILE A 325 -19.78 17.12 16.80
C ILE A 325 -19.66 18.57 17.26
N GLU A 326 -19.61 18.78 18.58
CA GLU A 326 -19.43 20.09 19.17
C GLU A 326 -18.15 20.74 18.63
N GLY A 327 -18.24 22.01 18.19
CA GLY A 327 -17.12 22.75 17.58
C GLY A 327 -16.74 22.29 16.16
N GLU A 328 -17.55 21.47 15.50
CA GLU A 328 -17.31 21.16 14.10
C GLU A 328 -17.74 22.30 13.17
N GLU A 329 -16.78 22.78 12.40
CA GLU A 329 -16.97 23.79 11.37
C GLU A 329 -16.88 23.15 10.00
N TRP A 330 -17.70 23.63 9.05
CA TRP A 330 -17.74 23.14 7.68
C TRP A 330 -17.28 24.22 6.71
N CYS A 331 -16.34 23.86 5.83
CA CYS A 331 -15.86 24.71 4.75
C CYS A 331 -16.22 24.11 3.39
N ASP A 332 -16.87 24.90 2.54
CA ASP A 332 -17.26 24.49 1.18
C ASP A 332 -16.01 24.35 0.29
N LEU A 333 -15.98 23.28 -0.51
CA LEU A 333 -14.91 23.03 -1.47
C LEU A 333 -15.17 23.86 -2.74
N THR A 334 -14.46 24.97 -2.87
CA THR A 334 -14.49 25.81 -4.08
C THR A 334 -13.70 25.16 -5.22
N GLU A 335 -13.99 25.55 -6.46
CA GLU A 335 -13.23 25.08 -7.64
C GLU A 335 -11.73 25.42 -7.53
N GLU A 336 -11.40 26.54 -6.89
CA GLU A 336 -10.00 26.92 -6.64
C GLU A 336 -9.30 25.94 -5.70
N VAL A 337 -9.90 25.61 -4.56
CA VAL A 337 -9.38 24.60 -3.62
C VAL A 337 -9.22 23.25 -4.32
N LEU A 338 -10.20 22.86 -5.13
CA LEU A 338 -10.17 21.61 -5.89
C LEU A 338 -9.07 21.59 -6.96
N GLU A 339 -8.76 22.71 -7.63
CA GLU A 339 -7.64 22.80 -8.57
C GLU A 339 -6.28 22.77 -7.86
N GLN A 340 -6.13 23.49 -6.75
CA GLN A 340 -4.91 23.45 -5.94
C GLN A 340 -4.63 22.05 -5.38
N ALA A 341 -5.69 21.32 -4.99
CA ALA A 341 -5.59 19.95 -4.54
C ALA A 341 -5.13 18.98 -5.65
N LYS A 342 -5.40 19.27 -6.94
CA LYS A 342 -4.94 18.45 -8.08
C LYS A 342 -3.46 18.64 -8.41
N ARG A 343 -2.87 19.83 -8.15
CA ARG A 343 -1.51 20.17 -8.62
C ARG A 343 -0.42 19.18 -8.19
N GLN A 344 -0.59 18.47 -7.06
CA GLN A 344 0.33 17.40 -6.66
C GLN A 344 0.18 16.07 -7.42
N LEU A 345 -1.01 15.73 -7.91
CA LEU A 345 -1.22 14.46 -8.64
C LEU A 345 -0.43 14.41 -9.96
N ARG A 346 -0.13 15.58 -10.55
CA ARG A 346 0.65 15.68 -11.80
C ARG A 346 2.16 15.61 -11.59
N VAL A 347 2.68 16.06 -10.44
CA VAL A 347 4.12 16.04 -10.17
C VAL A 347 4.61 14.61 -9.88
N ALA A 348 3.76 13.75 -9.31
CA ALA A 348 4.09 12.35 -9.07
C ALA A 348 3.99 11.42 -10.31
N VAL A 349 3.38 11.88 -11.41
CA VAL A 349 3.22 11.10 -12.67
C VAL A 349 4.05 11.70 -13.82
N GLY A 350 4.86 12.72 -13.51
CA GLY A 350 5.53 13.56 -14.49
C GLY A 350 7.04 13.40 -14.59
N GLN A 351 7.60 12.21 -14.38
CA GLN A 351 8.90 11.85 -14.94
C GLN A 351 8.85 10.40 -15.47
N ASP A 352 9.27 10.26 -16.71
CA ASP A 352 9.49 9.01 -17.44
C ASP A 352 8.32 8.38 -18.24
N ARG A 353 7.83 9.14 -19.23
CA ARG A 353 7.45 8.58 -20.55
C ARG A 353 7.92 9.52 -21.66
N ARG A 354 9.23 9.57 -21.87
CA ARG A 354 9.86 9.92 -23.17
C ARG A 354 11.22 9.24 -23.26
N ARG A 355 11.23 7.98 -23.69
CA ARG A 355 12.13 7.45 -24.73
C ARG A 355 11.39 6.38 -25.50
#